data_AF-A0A7X7YV56-F1
#
_entry.id   AF-A0A7X7YV56-F1
#
_cell.length_a   1.000
_cell.length_b   1.000
_cell.length_c   1.000
_cell.angle_alpha   90.00
_cell.angle_beta   90.00
_cell.angle_gamma   90.00
#
_symmetry.space_group_name_H-M   'P 1'
#
loop_
_entity.id
_entity.type
_entity.pdbx_description
1 polymer ?
#
loop_
_entity_poly.entity_id
_entity_poly.type
_entity_poly.pdbx_seq_one_letter_code
_entity_poly.pdbx_strand_id
1 'polypeptide(L)'
;KTASPRDAYPSAQKGIAQFESETKIRIREGLLASLAGPAVLYSLPIGVMPEAPRGGGAAIIKLKDAVLFEKTMIALAALVQSKANGAFQSDEQKRDDGRTVHVWMVPASAMTGTIPTWSIAKDQVVIATSEEVHDLAVQRLEAEDAPANSLPAAEGYRSTVTGLPKNLTRLTYIDSQVRFSQAMTQVHQVWPMLTMTAVQAGIKLPVAVPSLRQVAQGMKPSLRYSYWASDGLHTVYRGPGVELSQMSVSKVALGMGILMPALARTRQLAFRMTSGTNLVGIGRTCHHYAENHGGKLPPDLKTLVTEAGLAAMCLESKLKPKDFAGPSYVYVPGQDLSMDPQNVVAYDNPEFCLEGVNVLFLDGHVVFMKPEPFRQAMEATCRRLNRVVPEIRFQEKAGAQPRRARPVGPGQI
;
A
#
# COMPACT_ATOMS: atom_id res chain seq x y z
N LYS A 1 -4.83 -15.30 3.89
CA LYS A 1 -4.27 -16.49 3.20
C LYS A 1 -5.26 -16.88 2.11
N THR A 2 -5.01 -16.53 0.86
CA THR A 2 -5.79 -17.05 -0.27
C THR A 2 -4.93 -18.16 -0.87
N ALA A 3 -5.24 -19.41 -0.55
CA ALA A 3 -4.54 -20.53 -1.18
C ALA A 3 -4.91 -20.54 -2.67
N SER A 4 -3.94 -20.81 -3.54
CA SER A 4 -4.23 -21.06 -4.95
C SER A 4 -5.22 -22.22 -5.04
N PRO A 5 -6.22 -22.19 -5.95
CA PRO A 5 -7.11 -23.32 -6.18
C PRO A 5 -6.29 -24.60 -6.42
N ARG A 6 -6.72 -25.73 -5.86
CA ARG A 6 -6.00 -27.02 -5.96
C ARG A 6 -5.69 -27.41 -7.41
N ASP A 7 -6.51 -26.98 -8.36
CA ASP A 7 -6.40 -27.35 -9.77
C ASP A 7 -5.54 -26.38 -10.61
N ALA A 8 -5.11 -25.26 -10.02
CA ALA A 8 -4.34 -24.24 -10.74
C ALA A 8 -2.97 -24.77 -11.20
N TYR A 9 -2.32 -25.61 -10.38
CA TYR A 9 -1.01 -26.16 -10.71
C TYR A 9 -1.06 -27.22 -11.82
N PRO A 10 -1.92 -28.26 -11.75
CA PRO A 10 -2.08 -29.21 -12.86
C PRO A 10 -2.50 -28.54 -14.18
N SER A 11 -3.39 -27.55 -14.13
CA SER A 11 -3.83 -26.81 -15.32
C SER A 11 -2.67 -26.03 -15.97
N ALA A 12 -1.87 -25.32 -15.18
CA ALA A 12 -0.67 -24.64 -15.67
C ALA A 12 0.37 -25.63 -16.25
N GLN A 13 0.52 -26.79 -15.61
CA GLN A 13 1.42 -27.84 -16.07
C GLN A 13 1.03 -28.35 -17.47
N LYS A 14 -0.27 -28.60 -17.69
CA LYS A 14 -0.83 -29.04 -18.97
C LYS A 14 -0.69 -27.97 -20.05
N GLY A 15 -0.99 -26.71 -19.72
CA GLY A 15 -0.86 -25.58 -20.67
C GLY A 15 0.57 -25.40 -21.17
N ILE A 16 1.57 -25.51 -20.28
CA ILE A 16 2.98 -25.45 -20.68
C ILE A 16 3.34 -26.63 -21.59
N ALA A 17 2.98 -27.87 -21.22
CA ALA A 17 3.29 -29.05 -22.03
C ALA A 17 2.66 -28.98 -23.43
N GLN A 18 1.42 -28.49 -23.53
CA GLN A 18 0.74 -28.27 -24.80
C GLN A 18 1.50 -27.24 -25.65
N PHE A 19 1.86 -26.09 -25.07
CA PHE A 19 2.65 -25.07 -25.76
C PHE A 19 3.99 -25.62 -26.26
N GLU A 20 4.72 -26.36 -25.41
CA GLU A 20 6.03 -26.94 -25.77
C GLU A 20 5.88 -27.95 -26.92
N SER A 21 4.80 -28.74 -26.93
CA SER A 21 4.50 -29.69 -28.02
C SER A 21 4.17 -28.99 -29.34
N GLU A 22 3.37 -27.92 -29.30
CA GLU A 22 2.93 -27.20 -30.49
C GLU A 22 4.06 -26.37 -31.11
N THR A 23 4.87 -25.74 -30.27
CA THR A 23 5.90 -24.79 -30.71
C THR A 23 7.28 -25.40 -30.86
N LYS A 24 7.49 -26.62 -30.35
CA LYS A 24 8.79 -27.29 -30.24
C LYS A 24 9.81 -26.54 -29.38
N ILE A 25 9.42 -25.46 -28.70
CA ILE A 25 10.25 -24.75 -27.74
C ILE A 25 10.15 -25.47 -26.40
N ARG A 26 11.30 -25.80 -25.81
CA ARG A 26 11.35 -26.40 -24.47
C ARG A 26 11.57 -25.30 -23.42
N ILE A 27 10.49 -24.79 -22.83
CA ILE A 27 10.55 -23.80 -21.76
C ILE A 27 11.22 -24.40 -20.52
N ARG A 28 10.82 -25.61 -20.12
CA ARG A 28 11.35 -26.23 -18.90
C ARG A 28 12.75 -26.74 -19.08
N GLU A 29 12.97 -27.57 -20.10
CA GLU A 29 14.25 -28.23 -20.34
C GLU A 29 15.27 -27.34 -21.05
N GLY A 30 14.84 -26.28 -21.73
CA GLY A 30 15.74 -25.30 -22.36
C GLY A 30 15.94 -24.08 -21.48
N LEU A 31 14.90 -23.25 -21.35
CA LEU A 31 15.02 -21.93 -20.71
C LEU A 31 15.21 -22.02 -19.19
N LEU A 32 14.35 -22.74 -18.48
CA LEU A 32 14.43 -22.81 -17.01
C LEU A 32 15.58 -23.72 -16.56
N ALA A 33 15.77 -24.84 -17.23
CA ALA A 33 16.85 -25.76 -16.98
C ALA A 33 18.20 -25.29 -17.52
N SER A 34 18.37 -24.04 -17.96
CA SER A 34 19.69 -23.42 -18.17
C SER A 34 20.05 -22.39 -17.09
N LEU A 35 19.13 -22.04 -16.18
CA LEU A 35 19.39 -21.10 -15.08
C LEU A 35 20.00 -21.82 -13.86
N ALA A 36 20.94 -21.16 -13.17
CA ALA A 36 21.75 -21.76 -12.11
C ALA A 36 21.62 -21.14 -10.72
N GLY A 37 21.02 -19.96 -10.58
CA GLY A 37 21.14 -19.25 -9.31
C GLY A 37 20.46 -17.89 -9.24
N PRO A 38 20.92 -17.03 -8.32
CA PRO A 38 20.22 -15.80 -7.98
C PRO A 38 20.09 -14.90 -9.20
N ALA A 39 18.90 -14.33 -9.36
CA ALA A 39 18.65 -13.27 -10.32
C ALA A 39 18.74 -11.93 -9.61
N VAL A 40 19.52 -11.01 -10.18
CA VAL A 40 19.55 -9.61 -9.77
C VAL A 40 18.71 -8.82 -10.75
N LEU A 41 17.72 -8.11 -10.24
CA LEU A 41 16.91 -7.19 -11.04
C LEU A 41 17.18 -5.78 -10.53
N TYR A 42 17.55 -4.90 -11.44
CA TYR A 42 17.78 -3.49 -11.18
C TYR A 42 16.90 -2.64 -12.09
N SER A 43 16.48 -1.47 -11.58
CA SER A 43 15.77 -0.47 -12.37
C SER A 43 16.50 0.85 -12.24
N LEU A 44 16.88 1.38 -13.40
CA LEU A 44 17.50 2.67 -13.54
C LEU A 44 16.42 3.77 -13.49
N PRO A 45 16.57 4.79 -12.62
CA PRO A 45 15.64 5.90 -12.56
C PRO A 45 15.67 6.75 -13.86
N ILE A 46 14.50 7.25 -14.29
CA ILE A 46 14.33 8.30 -15.32
C ILE A 46 15.31 9.46 -15.07
N GLY A 47 15.96 9.91 -16.15
CA GLY A 47 16.84 11.09 -16.16
C GLY A 47 18.24 10.88 -15.58
N VAL A 48 18.57 9.68 -15.08
CA VAL A 48 19.90 9.39 -14.52
C VAL A 48 20.94 9.13 -15.61
N MET A 49 20.51 8.61 -16.76
CA MET A 49 21.38 8.32 -17.90
C MET A 49 20.90 9.11 -19.11
N PRO A 50 21.72 10.02 -19.68
CA PRO A 50 21.35 10.82 -20.85
C PRO A 50 20.93 9.98 -22.05
N GLU A 51 21.61 8.85 -22.27
CA GLU A 51 21.39 7.94 -23.39
C GLU A 51 20.14 7.06 -23.18
N ALA A 52 19.69 6.90 -21.94
CA ALA A 52 18.43 6.26 -21.57
C ALA A 52 17.56 7.20 -20.71
N PRO A 53 17.03 8.31 -21.28
CA PRO A 53 16.40 9.39 -20.52
C PRO A 53 15.13 8.93 -19.80
N ARG A 54 14.47 7.88 -20.30
CA ARG A 54 13.29 7.25 -19.66
C ARG A 54 13.67 6.24 -18.57
N GLY A 55 14.94 6.12 -18.23
CA GLY A 55 15.45 5.08 -17.34
C GLY A 55 15.37 3.71 -18.00
N GLY A 56 15.31 2.66 -17.19
CA GLY A 56 15.21 1.30 -17.72
C GLY A 56 15.27 0.24 -16.64
N GLY A 57 15.41 -1.00 -17.08
CA GLY A 57 15.62 -2.14 -16.19
C GLY A 57 16.62 -3.12 -16.79
N ALA A 58 17.34 -3.81 -15.92
CA ALA A 58 18.22 -4.91 -16.27
C ALA A 58 17.97 -6.09 -15.33
N ALA A 59 18.00 -7.29 -15.89
CA ALA A 59 18.01 -8.55 -15.18
C ALA A 59 19.34 -9.26 -15.49
N ILE A 60 20.04 -9.67 -14.45
CA ILE A 60 21.29 -10.41 -14.53
C ILE A 60 21.05 -11.75 -13.85
N ILE A 61 21.20 -12.84 -14.60
CA ILE A 61 20.81 -14.17 -14.14
C ILE A 61 21.94 -15.14 -14.42
N LYS A 62 22.36 -15.88 -13.39
CA LYS A 62 23.38 -16.91 -13.52
C LYS A 62 22.88 -18.08 -14.37
N LEU A 63 23.69 -18.50 -15.32
CA LEU A 63 23.46 -19.65 -16.18
C LEU A 63 24.29 -20.85 -15.72
N LYS A 64 23.74 -22.06 -15.88
CA LYS A 64 24.49 -23.33 -15.75
C LYS A 64 24.79 -23.92 -17.12
N ASP A 65 24.02 -23.53 -18.14
CA ASP A 65 24.22 -23.93 -19.51
C ASP A 65 23.92 -22.74 -20.43
N ALA A 66 24.96 -21.97 -20.73
CA ALA A 66 24.88 -20.78 -21.58
C ALA A 66 24.44 -21.12 -23.01
N VAL A 67 24.97 -22.22 -23.56
CA VAL A 67 24.71 -22.66 -24.94
C VAL A 67 23.25 -23.07 -25.09
N LEU A 68 22.71 -23.83 -24.14
CA LEU A 68 21.31 -24.21 -24.13
C LEU A 68 20.39 -23.00 -23.98
N PHE A 69 20.74 -22.04 -23.11
CA PHE A 69 19.98 -20.80 -22.96
C PHE A 69 19.91 -20.02 -24.26
N GLU A 70 21.07 -19.75 -24.88
CA GLU A 70 21.19 -19.00 -26.13
C GLU A 70 20.40 -19.66 -27.27
N LYS A 71 20.62 -20.97 -27.48
CA LYS A 71 19.87 -21.75 -28.48
C LYS A 71 18.36 -21.65 -28.27
N THR A 72 17.91 -21.66 -27.01
CA THR A 72 16.49 -21.58 -26.67
C THR A 72 15.91 -20.19 -26.93
N MET A 73 16.66 -19.14 -26.59
CA MET A 73 16.25 -17.74 -26.83
C MET A 73 16.21 -17.39 -28.32
N ILE A 74 17.17 -17.89 -29.11
CA ILE A 74 17.16 -17.74 -30.57
C ILE A 74 15.94 -18.45 -31.19
N ALA A 75 15.67 -19.70 -30.76
CA ALA A 75 14.49 -20.43 -31.23
C ALA A 75 13.18 -19.72 -30.85
N LEU A 76 13.13 -19.08 -29.67
CA LEU A 76 12.00 -18.27 -29.22
C LEU A 76 11.82 -17.02 -30.09
N ALA A 77 12.90 -16.29 -30.38
CA ALA A 77 12.86 -15.13 -31.27
C ALA A 77 12.33 -15.52 -32.67
N ALA A 78 12.85 -16.61 -33.24
CA ALA A 78 12.41 -17.11 -34.55
C ALA A 78 10.93 -17.50 -34.56
N LEU A 79 10.44 -18.15 -33.50
CA LEU A 79 9.01 -18.47 -33.36
C LEU A 79 8.16 -17.20 -33.31
N VAL A 80 8.54 -16.22 -32.47
CA VAL A 80 7.80 -14.97 -32.34
C VAL A 80 7.79 -14.23 -33.69
N GLN A 81 8.93 -14.15 -34.36
CA GLN A 81 9.04 -13.53 -35.68
C GLN A 81 8.12 -14.19 -36.71
N SER A 82 8.03 -15.52 -36.72
CA SER A 82 7.12 -16.26 -37.63
C SER A 82 5.63 -16.00 -37.38
N LYS A 83 5.26 -15.57 -36.17
CA LYS A 83 3.86 -15.33 -35.76
C LYS A 83 3.48 -13.85 -35.70
N ALA A 84 4.46 -12.95 -35.71
CA ALA A 84 4.25 -11.52 -35.47
C ALA A 84 3.86 -10.71 -36.71
N ASN A 85 3.79 -11.31 -37.91
CA ASN A 85 3.45 -10.63 -39.16
C ASN A 85 4.23 -9.31 -39.38
N GLY A 86 5.53 -9.30 -39.05
CA GLY A 86 6.40 -8.12 -39.15
C GLY A 86 6.37 -7.17 -37.96
N ALA A 87 5.54 -7.41 -36.94
CA ALA A 87 5.50 -6.62 -35.71
C ALA A 87 6.63 -6.95 -34.70
N PHE A 88 7.51 -7.88 -35.04
CA PHE A 88 8.70 -8.24 -34.27
C PHE A 88 9.89 -8.44 -35.23
N GLN A 89 11.03 -7.87 -34.87
CA GLN A 89 12.30 -8.08 -35.53
C GLN A 89 13.35 -8.46 -34.49
N SER A 90 14.23 -9.40 -34.83
CA SER A 90 15.41 -9.73 -34.04
C SER A 90 16.64 -9.48 -34.87
N ASP A 91 17.62 -8.81 -34.27
CA ASP A 91 18.92 -8.52 -34.86
C ASP A 91 20.04 -9.04 -33.94
N GLU A 92 21.19 -9.35 -34.53
CA GLU A 92 22.39 -9.80 -33.83
C GLU A 92 23.54 -8.87 -34.14
N GLN A 93 24.14 -8.31 -33.09
CA GLN A 93 25.20 -7.33 -33.22
C GLN A 93 26.42 -7.80 -32.45
N LYS A 94 27.55 -7.89 -33.14
CA LYS A 94 28.84 -8.12 -32.49
C LYS A 94 29.35 -6.81 -31.91
N ARG A 95 29.75 -6.83 -30.65
CA ARG A 95 30.38 -5.71 -29.96
C ARG A 95 31.91 -5.84 -30.03
N ASP A 96 32.59 -4.73 -29.78
CA ASP A 96 34.05 -4.65 -29.79
C ASP A 96 34.71 -5.55 -28.72
N ASP A 97 33.97 -5.87 -27.66
CA ASP A 97 34.36 -6.81 -26.59
C ASP A 97 34.25 -8.29 -27.01
N GLY A 98 33.81 -8.57 -28.25
CA GLY A 98 33.66 -9.91 -28.80
C GLY A 98 32.32 -10.59 -28.45
N ARG A 99 31.43 -9.94 -27.69
CA ARG A 99 30.12 -10.51 -27.36
C ARG A 99 29.12 -10.34 -28.51
N THR A 100 28.22 -11.31 -28.61
CA THR A 100 27.03 -11.22 -29.45
C THR A 100 25.88 -10.65 -28.63
N VAL A 101 25.32 -9.54 -29.09
CA VAL A 101 24.17 -8.87 -28.47
C VAL A 101 22.95 -9.07 -29.37
N HIS A 102 21.89 -9.60 -28.79
CA HIS A 102 20.62 -9.83 -29.47
C HIS A 102 19.65 -8.71 -29.13
N VAL A 103 19.16 -8.02 -30.16
CA VAL A 103 18.26 -6.87 -30.04
C VAL A 103 16.89 -7.26 -30.57
N TRP A 104 15.86 -7.12 -29.74
CA TRP A 104 14.48 -7.43 -30.11
C TRP A 104 13.67 -6.15 -30.27
N MET A 105 13.25 -5.87 -31.51
CA MET A 105 12.50 -4.67 -31.84
C MET A 105 11.02 -5.00 -32.04
N VAL A 106 10.17 -4.33 -31.27
CA VAL A 106 8.72 -4.27 -31.47
C VAL A 106 8.37 -2.79 -31.64
N PRO A 107 7.82 -2.34 -32.79
CA PRO A 107 7.66 -0.91 -33.08
C PRO A 107 6.92 -0.13 -31.97
N ALA A 108 5.83 -0.68 -31.44
CA ALA A 108 5.05 -0.04 -30.38
C ALA A 108 5.84 0.13 -29.07
N SER A 109 6.74 -0.81 -28.74
CA SER A 109 7.63 -0.72 -27.57
C SER A 109 8.82 0.21 -27.82
N ALA A 110 9.36 0.23 -29.04
CA ALA A 110 10.45 1.13 -29.41
C ALA A 110 10.03 2.61 -29.29
N MET A 111 8.79 2.95 -29.62
CA MET A 111 8.24 4.30 -29.42
C MET A 111 8.27 4.75 -27.95
N THR A 112 8.15 3.82 -27.01
CA THR A 112 8.26 4.10 -25.56
C THR A 112 9.69 3.99 -25.05
N GLY A 113 10.67 3.77 -25.92
CA GLY A 113 12.09 3.64 -25.58
C GLY A 113 12.43 2.27 -24.99
N THR A 114 11.61 1.25 -25.26
CA THR A 114 11.86 -0.12 -24.83
C THR A 114 12.20 -0.99 -26.03
N ILE A 115 13.46 -1.39 -26.10
CA ILE A 115 14.02 -2.31 -27.10
C ILE A 115 14.73 -3.42 -26.32
N PRO A 116 14.02 -4.51 -25.97
CA PRO A 116 14.60 -5.59 -25.18
C PRO A 116 15.89 -6.10 -25.82
N THR A 117 16.96 -6.09 -25.04
CA THR A 117 18.30 -6.43 -25.50
C THR A 117 18.90 -7.44 -24.54
N TRP A 118 19.54 -8.47 -25.05
CA TRP A 118 20.19 -9.46 -24.21
C TRP A 118 21.48 -10.01 -24.79
N SER A 119 22.35 -10.50 -23.92
CA SER A 119 23.57 -11.22 -24.28
C SER A 119 24.03 -12.08 -23.12
N ILE A 120 25.04 -12.90 -23.37
CA ILE A 120 25.73 -13.66 -22.35
C ILE A 120 27.07 -12.99 -22.08
N ALA A 121 27.34 -12.68 -20.81
CA ALA A 121 28.61 -12.17 -20.32
C ALA A 121 29.10 -13.08 -19.20
N LYS A 122 30.32 -13.61 -19.32
CA LYS A 122 30.86 -14.66 -18.44
C LYS A 122 29.90 -15.87 -18.39
N ASP A 123 29.38 -16.21 -17.21
CA ASP A 123 28.41 -17.27 -16.96
C ASP A 123 26.99 -16.74 -16.68
N GLN A 124 26.66 -15.54 -17.15
CA GLN A 124 25.40 -14.85 -16.84
C GLN A 124 24.73 -14.31 -18.09
N VAL A 125 23.40 -14.40 -18.14
CA VAL A 125 22.61 -13.63 -19.12
C VAL A 125 22.32 -12.25 -18.53
N VAL A 126 22.54 -11.23 -19.34
CA VAL A 126 22.08 -9.86 -19.08
C VAL A 126 20.92 -9.58 -20.03
N ILE A 127 19.76 -9.21 -19.50
CA ILE A 127 18.57 -8.80 -20.27
C ILE A 127 18.21 -7.39 -19.83
N ALA A 128 18.11 -6.44 -20.74
CA ALA A 128 17.74 -5.07 -20.42
C ALA A 128 16.67 -4.50 -21.35
N THR A 129 16.12 -3.35 -20.96
CA THR A 129 15.07 -2.65 -21.71
C THR A 129 15.57 -1.81 -22.88
N SER A 130 16.88 -1.57 -22.99
CA SER A 130 17.53 -0.89 -24.12
C SER A 130 18.99 -1.35 -24.22
N GLU A 131 19.65 -1.04 -25.34
CA GLU A 131 21.05 -1.39 -25.58
C GLU A 131 21.99 -0.64 -24.60
N GLU A 132 21.69 0.61 -24.29
CA GLU A 132 22.51 1.44 -23.39
C GLU A 132 22.47 0.94 -21.95
N VAL A 133 21.27 0.55 -21.48
CA VAL A 133 21.10 -0.04 -20.14
C VAL A 133 21.73 -1.42 -20.07
N HIS A 134 21.69 -2.17 -21.18
CA HIS A 134 22.35 -3.45 -21.30
C HIS A 134 23.87 -3.32 -21.18
N ASP A 135 24.47 -2.43 -21.97
CA ASP A 135 25.93 -2.25 -22.00
C ASP A 135 26.45 -1.73 -20.66
N LEU A 136 25.71 -0.83 -20.00
CA LEU A 136 26.01 -0.41 -18.63
C LEU A 136 25.95 -1.59 -17.64
N ALA A 137 24.94 -2.46 -17.74
CA ALA A 137 24.82 -3.60 -16.84
C ALA A 137 25.96 -4.60 -17.01
N VAL A 138 26.41 -4.84 -18.25
CA VAL A 138 27.56 -5.69 -18.57
C VAL A 138 28.85 -5.07 -18.04
N GLN A 139 29.08 -3.79 -18.32
CA GLN A 139 30.26 -3.08 -17.81
C GLN A 139 30.36 -3.18 -16.29
N ARG A 140 29.23 -3.10 -15.57
CA ARG A 140 29.18 -3.26 -14.11
C ARG A 140 29.38 -4.69 -13.65
N LEU A 141 28.99 -5.69 -14.45
CA LEU A 141 29.23 -7.10 -14.17
C LEU A 141 30.70 -7.49 -14.41
N GLU A 142 31.37 -6.83 -15.35
CA GLU A 142 32.74 -7.13 -15.74
C GLU A 142 33.79 -6.40 -14.90
N ALA A 143 33.43 -5.25 -14.30
CA ALA A 143 34.30 -4.51 -13.39
C ALA A 143 34.86 -5.38 -12.25
N GLU A 144 36.18 -5.34 -12.05
CA GLU A 144 36.87 -6.10 -11.00
C GLU A 144 36.53 -5.60 -9.59
N ASP A 145 36.36 -4.28 -9.45
CA ASP A 145 36.00 -3.64 -8.19
C ASP A 145 34.59 -3.05 -8.22
N ALA A 146 33.86 -3.24 -7.12
CA ALA A 146 32.60 -2.54 -6.91
C ALA A 146 32.89 -1.04 -6.73
N PRO A 147 32.33 -0.15 -7.56
CA PRO A 147 32.62 1.27 -7.44
C PRO A 147 32.07 1.82 -6.13
N ALA A 148 32.69 2.91 -5.63
CA ALA A 148 32.33 3.54 -4.37
C ALA A 148 30.85 3.98 -4.28
N ASN A 149 30.20 4.19 -5.44
CA ASN A 149 28.79 4.52 -5.56
C ASN A 149 27.85 3.30 -5.71
N SER A 150 28.33 2.10 -5.41
CA SER A 150 27.51 0.87 -5.48
C SER A 150 26.48 0.79 -4.35
N LEU A 151 25.38 0.10 -4.60
CA LEU A 151 24.30 -0.07 -3.62
C LEU A 151 24.79 -0.66 -2.27
N PRO A 152 25.65 -1.69 -2.23
CA PRO A 152 26.18 -2.22 -0.96
C PRO A 152 27.04 -1.23 -0.17
N ALA A 153 27.59 -0.20 -0.83
CA ALA A 153 28.34 0.86 -0.18
C ALA A 153 27.43 1.93 0.44
N ALA A 154 26.18 2.06 -0.01
CA ALA A 154 25.25 3.06 0.50
C ALA A 154 24.84 2.79 1.96
N GLU A 155 24.95 3.81 2.82
CA GLU A 155 24.58 3.73 4.24
C GLU A 155 23.10 3.34 4.44
N GLY A 156 22.21 3.87 3.59
CA GLY A 156 20.79 3.50 3.57
C GLY A 156 20.58 2.02 3.30
N TYR A 157 21.37 1.40 2.42
CA TYR A 157 21.28 -0.03 2.19
C TYR A 157 21.80 -0.82 3.39
N ARG A 158 23.01 -0.52 3.88
CA ARG A 158 23.67 -1.22 5.00
C ARG A 158 22.81 -1.23 6.26
N SER A 159 22.26 -0.07 6.64
CA SER A 159 21.39 0.06 7.79
C SER A 159 20.10 -0.76 7.66
N THR A 160 19.56 -0.89 6.45
CA THR A 160 18.29 -1.58 6.20
C THR A 160 18.45 -3.10 6.06
N VAL A 161 19.61 -3.58 5.61
CA VAL A 161 19.89 -5.03 5.48
C VAL A 161 20.43 -5.68 6.75
N THR A 162 20.80 -4.88 7.75
CA THR A 162 21.24 -5.40 9.06
C THR A 162 20.10 -6.15 9.74
N GLY A 163 20.35 -7.40 10.17
CA GLY A 163 19.36 -8.23 10.86
C GLY A 163 18.37 -8.97 9.97
N LEU A 164 18.65 -9.10 8.66
CA LEU A 164 17.84 -9.96 7.79
C LEU A 164 18.07 -11.45 8.08
N PRO A 165 17.04 -12.30 7.91
CA PRO A 165 17.21 -13.76 7.99
C PRO A 165 18.29 -14.26 7.03
N LYS A 166 19.01 -15.33 7.40
CA LYS A 166 20.07 -15.90 6.53
C LYS A 166 19.52 -16.63 5.30
N ASN A 167 18.27 -17.08 5.36
CA ASN A 167 17.62 -17.91 4.34
C ASN A 167 16.61 -17.13 3.50
N LEU A 168 17.02 -15.94 3.03
CA LEU A 168 16.20 -15.14 2.12
C LEU A 168 16.01 -15.87 0.79
N THR A 169 14.77 -15.91 0.33
CA THR A 169 14.43 -16.32 -1.04
C THR A 169 14.30 -15.13 -1.98
N ARG A 170 13.99 -13.95 -1.43
CA ARG A 170 13.87 -12.71 -2.19
C ARG A 170 14.21 -11.52 -1.32
N LEU A 171 14.93 -10.55 -1.89
CA LEU A 171 15.14 -9.22 -1.33
C LEU A 171 14.80 -8.18 -2.39
N THR A 172 14.13 -7.11 -1.98
CA THR A 172 13.85 -5.95 -2.82
C THR A 172 14.12 -4.72 -1.97
N TYR A 173 15.08 -3.92 -2.40
CA TYR A 173 15.38 -2.61 -1.84
C TYR A 173 14.87 -1.55 -2.80
N ILE A 174 14.24 -0.51 -2.25
CA ILE A 174 13.75 0.62 -3.02
C ILE A 174 14.14 1.89 -2.30
N ASP A 175 14.83 2.78 -3.00
CA ASP A 175 15.02 4.15 -2.56
C ASP A 175 13.70 4.92 -2.69
N SER A 176 12.97 5.01 -1.59
CA SER A 176 11.65 5.64 -1.51
C SER A 176 11.68 7.12 -1.88
N GLN A 177 12.77 7.82 -1.55
CA GLN A 177 12.91 9.24 -1.84
C GLN A 177 13.08 9.47 -3.34
N VAL A 178 13.97 8.71 -3.98
CA VAL A 178 14.16 8.77 -5.43
C VAL A 178 12.85 8.41 -6.14
N ARG A 179 12.20 7.31 -5.74
CA ARG A 179 10.93 6.87 -6.36
C ARG A 179 9.80 7.88 -6.18
N PHE A 180 9.64 8.45 -4.99
CA PHE A 180 8.64 9.47 -4.74
C PHE A 180 8.88 10.72 -5.61
N SER A 181 10.14 11.15 -5.70
CA SER A 181 10.50 12.30 -6.54
C SER A 181 10.15 12.07 -8.01
N GLN A 182 10.41 10.87 -8.54
CA GLN A 182 10.03 10.50 -9.91
C GLN A 182 8.52 10.48 -10.12
N ALA A 183 7.77 9.91 -9.16
CA ALA A 183 6.31 9.90 -9.23
C ALA A 183 5.77 11.34 -9.26
N MET A 184 6.33 12.24 -8.44
CA MET A 184 5.96 13.65 -8.46
C MET A 184 6.29 14.31 -9.80
N THR A 185 7.45 14.04 -10.40
CA THR A 185 7.78 14.54 -11.75
C THR A 185 6.74 14.12 -12.79
N GLN A 186 6.30 12.86 -12.77
CA GLN A 186 5.25 12.38 -13.67
C GLN A 186 3.91 13.07 -13.39
N VAL A 187 3.53 13.24 -12.11
CA VAL A 187 2.32 13.97 -11.73
C VAL A 187 2.38 15.41 -12.25
N HIS A 188 3.50 16.10 -12.11
CA HIS A 188 3.68 17.45 -12.65
C HIS A 188 3.51 17.51 -14.17
N GLN A 189 4.00 16.52 -14.92
CA GLN A 189 3.87 16.46 -16.38
C GLN A 189 2.40 16.33 -16.84
N VAL A 190 1.58 15.56 -16.12
CA VAL A 190 0.18 15.34 -16.48
C VAL A 190 -0.80 16.29 -15.79
N TRP A 191 -0.33 17.08 -14.81
CA TRP A 191 -1.18 17.95 -14.01
C TRP A 191 -2.01 18.98 -14.80
N PRO A 192 -1.48 19.65 -15.85
CA PRO A 192 -2.29 20.60 -16.62
C PRO A 192 -3.48 19.93 -17.30
N MET A 193 -3.29 18.73 -17.86
CA MET A 193 -4.35 17.93 -18.47
C MET A 193 -5.39 17.51 -17.44
N LEU A 194 -4.95 16.99 -16.29
CA LEU A 194 -5.84 16.61 -15.18
C LEU A 194 -6.68 17.80 -14.70
N THR A 195 -6.05 18.98 -14.56
CA THR A 195 -6.74 20.21 -14.14
C THR A 195 -7.79 20.63 -15.15
N MET A 196 -7.48 20.61 -16.45
CA MET A 196 -8.43 20.91 -17.52
C MET A 196 -9.65 19.97 -17.48
N THR A 197 -9.42 18.65 -17.34
CA THR A 197 -10.52 17.67 -17.24
C THR A 197 -11.36 17.85 -15.97
N ALA A 198 -10.73 18.20 -14.84
CA ALA A 198 -11.44 18.46 -13.60
C ALA A 198 -12.31 19.72 -13.69
N VAL A 199 -11.80 20.79 -14.32
CA VAL A 199 -12.54 22.03 -14.55
C VAL A 199 -13.76 21.79 -15.43
N GLN A 200 -13.66 20.96 -16.48
CA GLN A 200 -14.81 20.54 -17.30
C GLN A 200 -15.87 19.80 -16.48
N ALA A 201 -15.46 19.06 -15.45
CA ALA A 201 -16.34 18.38 -14.51
C ALA A 201 -16.83 19.27 -13.34
N GLY A 202 -16.55 20.58 -13.37
CA GLY A 202 -16.92 21.53 -12.30
C GLY A 202 -16.08 21.43 -11.03
N ILE A 203 -14.97 20.67 -11.06
CA ILE A 203 -14.04 20.48 -9.94
C ILE A 203 -12.89 21.48 -10.09
N LYS A 204 -12.70 22.35 -9.09
CA LYS A 204 -11.57 23.28 -9.04
C LYS A 204 -10.36 22.61 -8.42
N LEU A 205 -9.34 22.30 -9.23
CA LEU A 205 -8.03 21.87 -8.77
C LEU A 205 -7.05 23.05 -8.71
N PRO A 206 -6.00 22.97 -7.85
CA PRO A 206 -4.90 23.93 -7.87
C PRO A 206 -4.21 24.02 -9.23
N VAL A 207 -3.76 25.22 -9.62
CA VAL A 207 -3.08 25.46 -10.90
C VAL A 207 -1.75 24.70 -11.00
N ALA A 208 -1.10 24.43 -9.86
CA ALA A 208 0.13 23.66 -9.78
C ALA A 208 0.04 22.62 -8.65
N VAL A 209 0.72 21.49 -8.85
CA VAL A 209 0.90 20.49 -7.79
C VAL A 209 1.76 21.09 -6.68
N PRO A 210 1.35 21.04 -5.40
CA PRO A 210 2.18 21.47 -4.29
C PRO A 210 3.49 20.69 -4.25
N SER A 211 4.58 21.37 -3.92
CA SER A 211 5.87 20.72 -3.68
C SER A 211 5.79 19.84 -2.44
N LEU A 212 6.07 18.54 -2.60
CA LEU A 212 6.14 17.58 -1.50
C LEU A 212 7.59 17.24 -1.12
N ARG A 213 8.56 18.12 -1.43
CA ARG A 213 9.99 17.89 -1.15
C ARG A 213 10.28 17.62 0.33
N GLN A 214 9.62 18.34 1.25
CA GLN A 214 9.78 18.10 2.69
C GLN A 214 9.30 16.71 3.11
N VAL A 215 8.27 16.19 2.44
CA VAL A 215 7.80 14.81 2.67
C VAL A 215 8.84 13.81 2.17
N ALA A 216 9.45 14.07 1.01
CA ALA A 216 10.47 13.22 0.42
C ALA A 216 11.75 13.13 1.29
N GLN A 217 12.18 14.25 1.90
CA GLN A 217 13.39 14.31 2.73
C GLN A 217 13.34 13.42 3.97
N GLY A 218 12.15 13.14 4.51
CA GLY A 218 11.96 12.25 5.65
C GLY A 218 11.74 10.78 5.30
N MET A 219 11.71 10.43 4.00
CA MET A 219 11.41 9.06 3.58
C MET A 219 12.61 8.14 3.80
N LYS A 220 12.42 7.12 4.64
CA LYS A 220 13.37 6.00 4.73
C LYS A 220 13.19 5.05 3.54
N PRO A 221 14.23 4.32 3.13
CA PRO A 221 14.11 3.29 2.10
C PRO A 221 13.08 2.22 2.44
N SER A 222 12.55 1.60 1.39
CA SER A 222 11.65 0.47 1.46
C SER A 222 12.39 -0.83 1.28
N LEU A 223 12.07 -1.80 2.14
CA LEU A 223 12.57 -3.16 2.07
C LEU A 223 11.41 -4.15 2.01
N ARG A 224 11.42 -5.02 1.01
CA ARG A 224 10.55 -6.19 0.94
C ARG A 224 11.40 -7.43 0.84
N TYR A 225 11.15 -8.42 1.68
CA TYR A 225 11.87 -9.68 1.62
C TYR A 225 10.98 -10.86 1.97
N SER A 226 11.37 -12.03 1.48
CA SER A 226 10.69 -13.28 1.76
C SER A 226 11.70 -14.33 2.21
N TYR A 227 11.29 -15.20 3.13
CA TYR A 227 12.11 -16.28 3.68
C TYR A 227 11.22 -17.44 4.12
N TRP A 228 11.79 -18.65 4.13
CA TRP A 228 11.10 -19.83 4.66
C TRP A 228 11.33 -19.95 6.16
N ALA A 229 10.29 -20.23 6.92
CA ALA A 229 10.38 -20.65 8.32
C ALA A 229 9.67 -22.00 8.48
N SER A 230 9.72 -22.57 9.69
CA SER A 230 9.11 -23.87 10.00
C SER A 230 7.58 -23.88 9.78
N ASP A 231 6.93 -22.73 9.86
CA ASP A 231 5.49 -22.53 9.67
C ASP A 231 5.10 -22.06 8.25
N GLY A 232 6.07 -21.88 7.36
CA GLY A 232 5.84 -21.59 5.94
C GLY A 232 6.64 -20.41 5.38
N LEU A 233 6.20 -19.90 4.22
CA LEU A 233 6.82 -18.75 3.55
C LEU A 233 6.33 -17.44 4.18
N HIS A 234 7.25 -16.67 4.72
CA HIS A 234 6.99 -15.32 5.22
C HIS A 234 7.35 -14.29 4.15
N THR A 235 6.53 -13.25 4.03
CA THR A 235 6.85 -12.06 3.23
C THR A 235 6.66 -10.84 4.12
N VAL A 236 7.72 -10.07 4.26
CA VAL A 236 7.78 -8.89 5.13
C VAL A 236 8.02 -7.66 4.28
N TYR A 237 7.30 -6.59 4.60
CA TYR A 237 7.51 -5.27 4.04
C TYR A 237 7.81 -4.28 5.16
N ARG A 238 8.81 -3.42 4.96
CA ARG A 238 9.20 -2.32 5.84
C ARG A 238 9.42 -1.09 4.97
N GLY A 239 8.65 -0.02 5.18
CA GLY A 239 8.80 1.19 4.37
C GLY A 239 7.58 2.12 4.46
N PRO A 240 7.65 3.30 3.81
CA PRO A 240 6.59 4.31 3.85
C PRO A 240 5.28 3.93 3.15
N GLY A 241 5.26 2.85 2.35
CA GLY A 241 4.08 2.33 1.65
C GLY A 241 3.84 2.88 0.25
N VAL A 242 4.67 3.82 -0.21
CA VAL A 242 4.53 4.47 -1.53
C VAL A 242 4.70 3.46 -2.67
N GLU A 243 5.51 2.43 -2.45
CA GLU A 243 5.93 1.44 -3.45
C GLU A 243 4.93 0.29 -3.62
N LEU A 244 4.04 0.07 -2.63
CA LEU A 244 2.99 -0.95 -2.72
C LEU A 244 1.94 -0.61 -3.80
N SER A 245 1.85 0.66 -4.19
CA SER A 245 1.03 1.12 -5.31
C SER A 245 1.45 0.54 -6.67
N GLN A 246 2.64 -0.08 -6.77
CA GLN A 246 3.19 -0.64 -8.01
C GLN A 246 2.80 -2.11 -8.31
N MET A 247 1.97 -2.78 -7.52
CA MET A 247 1.47 -4.11 -7.90
C MET A 247 0.51 -4.11 -9.12
N SER A 248 0.24 -2.95 -9.71
CA SER A 248 -0.40 -2.84 -11.02
C SER A 248 0.05 -1.56 -11.70
N VAL A 249 0.96 -1.66 -12.67
CA VAL A 249 1.40 -0.55 -13.54
C VAL A 249 0.19 0.09 -14.27
N SER A 250 -0.94 -0.61 -14.35
CA SER A 250 -2.22 -0.11 -14.88
C SER A 250 -3.00 0.85 -13.96
N LYS A 251 -2.56 1.17 -12.73
CA LYS A 251 -3.34 1.99 -11.77
C LYS A 251 -2.64 3.22 -11.17
N VAL A 252 -1.48 3.65 -11.69
CA VAL A 252 -0.77 4.79 -11.09
C VAL A 252 -1.35 6.15 -11.52
N ALA A 253 -1.86 6.29 -12.75
CA ALA A 253 -2.38 7.58 -13.23
C ALA A 253 -3.80 7.93 -12.69
N LEU A 254 -4.65 6.93 -12.44
CA LEU A 254 -5.97 7.11 -11.81
C LEU A 254 -5.95 6.94 -10.28
N GLY A 255 -4.89 6.35 -9.74
CA GLY A 255 -4.82 5.92 -8.35
C GLY A 255 -4.68 7.05 -7.35
N MET A 256 -3.85 8.07 -7.57
CA MET A 256 -3.53 9.01 -6.48
C MET A 256 -4.68 9.97 -6.10
N GLY A 257 -5.56 10.34 -7.05
CA GLY A 257 -6.75 11.15 -6.75
C GLY A 257 -7.87 10.38 -6.03
N ILE A 258 -7.96 9.06 -6.25
CA ILE A 258 -9.00 8.18 -5.67
C ILE A 258 -8.51 7.44 -4.42
N LEU A 259 -7.21 7.13 -4.31
CA LEU A 259 -6.63 6.37 -3.20
C LEU A 259 -6.48 7.20 -1.92
N MET A 260 -6.32 8.51 -1.98
CA MET A 260 -6.22 9.33 -0.76
C MET A 260 -7.56 9.34 0.02
N PRO A 261 -8.73 9.60 -0.61
CA PRO A 261 -10.02 9.44 0.06
C PRO A 261 -10.32 7.99 0.47
N ALA A 262 -9.96 7.00 -0.35
CA ALA A 262 -10.20 5.59 -0.01
C ALA A 262 -9.32 5.12 1.17
N LEU A 263 -8.03 5.48 1.21
CA LEU A 263 -7.12 5.14 2.30
C LEU A 263 -7.43 5.95 3.56
N ALA A 264 -7.85 7.22 3.44
CA ALA A 264 -8.37 8.00 4.56
C ALA A 264 -9.65 7.35 5.12
N ARG A 265 -10.60 6.92 4.27
CA ARG A 265 -11.79 6.17 4.68
C ARG A 265 -11.45 4.82 5.30
N THR A 266 -10.50 4.06 4.75
CA THR A 266 -10.06 2.78 5.34
C THR A 266 -9.38 3.00 6.71
N ARG A 267 -8.53 4.03 6.85
CA ARG A 267 -7.96 4.41 8.15
C ARG A 267 -9.03 4.83 9.14
N GLN A 268 -10.03 5.62 8.70
CA GLN A 268 -11.15 5.98 9.56
C GLN A 268 -11.97 4.75 9.97
N LEU A 269 -12.24 3.80 9.08
CA LEU A 269 -12.91 2.55 9.44
C LEU A 269 -12.10 1.72 10.44
N ALA A 270 -10.78 1.61 10.25
CA ALA A 270 -9.90 0.89 11.18
C ALA A 270 -9.83 1.57 12.55
N PHE A 271 -9.76 2.90 12.59
CA PHE A 271 -9.80 3.67 13.83
C PHE A 271 -11.16 3.57 14.53
N ARG A 272 -12.27 3.56 13.78
CA ARG A 272 -13.60 3.28 14.32
C ARG A 272 -13.71 1.88 14.91
N MET A 273 -13.17 0.85 14.25
CA MET A 273 -13.13 -0.52 14.78
C MET A 273 -12.29 -0.61 16.07
N THR A 274 -11.17 0.11 16.12
CA THR A 274 -10.35 0.23 17.34
C THR A 274 -11.17 0.88 18.46
N SER A 275 -11.89 1.95 18.15
CA SER A 275 -12.73 2.65 19.14
C SER A 275 -13.88 1.80 19.66
N GLY A 276 -14.54 1.04 18.77
CA GLY A 276 -15.53 0.04 19.17
C GLY A 276 -14.96 -1.04 20.07
N THR A 277 -13.73 -1.51 19.79
CA THR A 277 -13.04 -2.49 20.64
C THR A 277 -12.71 -1.92 22.01
N ASN A 278 -12.26 -0.67 22.08
CA ASN A 278 -12.02 0.04 23.34
C ASN A 278 -13.32 0.15 24.16
N LEU A 279 -14.44 0.52 23.55
CA LEU A 279 -15.75 0.60 24.21
C LEU A 279 -16.25 -0.76 24.71
N VAL A 280 -16.01 -1.85 23.98
CA VAL A 280 -16.31 -3.21 24.48
C VAL A 280 -15.46 -3.52 25.72
N GLY A 281 -14.18 -3.15 25.71
CA GLY A 281 -13.31 -3.26 26.88
C GLY A 281 -13.82 -2.45 28.08
N ILE A 282 -14.21 -1.20 27.85
CA ILE A 282 -14.82 -0.32 28.86
C ILE A 282 -16.07 -0.99 29.42
N GLY A 283 -17.00 -1.44 28.58
CA GLY A 283 -18.26 -2.07 29.00
C GLY A 283 -18.06 -3.32 29.85
N ARG A 284 -17.15 -4.21 29.45
CA ARG A 284 -16.79 -5.40 30.25
C ARG A 284 -16.23 -5.01 31.60
N THR A 285 -15.37 -4.00 31.63
CA THR A 285 -14.75 -3.54 32.89
C THR A 285 -15.77 -2.85 33.79
N CYS A 286 -16.73 -2.11 33.22
CA CYS A 286 -17.86 -1.55 33.97
C CYS A 286 -18.70 -2.64 34.65
N HIS A 287 -18.99 -3.75 33.95
CA HIS A 287 -19.71 -4.88 34.54
C HIS A 287 -18.90 -5.52 35.67
N HIS A 288 -17.61 -5.76 35.44
CA HIS A 288 -16.74 -6.33 36.48
C HIS A 288 -16.61 -5.41 37.72
N TYR A 289 -16.54 -4.10 37.50
CA TYR A 289 -16.59 -3.13 38.60
C TYR A 289 -17.91 -3.26 39.38
N ALA A 290 -19.04 -3.29 38.69
CA ALA A 290 -20.37 -3.37 39.29
C ALA A 290 -20.60 -4.66 40.12
N GLU A 291 -19.99 -5.78 39.75
CA GLU A 291 -20.01 -7.02 40.55
C GLU A 291 -19.53 -6.79 42.00
N ASN A 292 -18.52 -5.94 42.18
CA ASN A 292 -17.94 -5.62 43.49
C ASN A 292 -18.57 -4.37 44.14
N HIS A 293 -19.44 -3.64 43.43
CA HIS A 293 -20.01 -2.37 43.86
C HIS A 293 -21.55 -2.38 43.91
N GLY A 294 -22.13 -3.57 44.11
CA GLY A 294 -23.57 -3.75 44.33
C GLY A 294 -24.41 -3.33 43.13
N GLY A 295 -23.96 -3.63 41.91
CA GLY A 295 -24.67 -3.33 40.66
C GLY A 295 -24.37 -1.94 40.07
N LYS A 296 -23.72 -1.07 40.84
CA LYS A 296 -23.45 0.32 40.42
C LYS A 296 -22.30 0.40 39.43
N LEU A 297 -22.50 1.10 38.32
CA LEU A 297 -21.45 1.45 37.39
C LEU A 297 -20.48 2.49 38.01
N PRO A 298 -19.22 2.58 37.53
CA PRO A 298 -18.24 3.50 38.10
C PRO A 298 -18.70 4.98 37.98
N PRO A 299 -18.23 5.86 38.87
CA PRO A 299 -18.56 7.29 38.80
C PRO A 299 -17.92 7.98 37.58
N ASP A 300 -16.76 7.50 37.12
CA ASP A 300 -16.07 7.98 35.93
C ASP A 300 -15.20 6.88 35.28
N LEU A 301 -14.74 7.12 34.05
CA LEU A 301 -13.91 6.14 33.31
C LEU A 301 -12.50 5.96 33.89
N LYS A 302 -11.95 6.93 34.64
CA LYS A 302 -10.60 6.79 35.23
C LYS A 302 -10.62 5.77 36.36
N THR A 303 -11.74 5.67 37.08
CA THR A 303 -11.97 4.64 38.11
C THR A 303 -11.75 3.23 37.56
N LEU A 304 -12.13 2.96 36.31
CA LEU A 304 -11.91 1.65 35.69
C LEU A 304 -10.44 1.30 35.50
N VAL A 305 -9.59 2.31 35.30
CA VAL A 305 -8.13 2.14 35.13
C VAL A 305 -7.48 1.86 36.48
N THR A 306 -7.90 2.58 37.52
CA THR A 306 -7.29 2.50 38.85
C THR A 306 -7.77 1.29 39.64
N GLU A 307 -9.02 0.87 39.48
CA GLU A 307 -9.66 -0.11 40.38
C GLU A 307 -10.11 -1.39 39.70
N ALA A 308 -10.38 -1.36 38.39
CA ALA A 308 -10.94 -2.50 37.65
C ALA A 308 -10.02 -3.05 36.55
N GLY A 309 -8.78 -2.55 36.46
CA GLY A 309 -7.74 -3.11 35.59
C GLY A 309 -7.85 -2.75 34.11
N LEU A 310 -8.64 -1.73 33.74
CA LEU A 310 -8.67 -1.24 32.36
C LEU A 310 -7.31 -0.62 31.99
N ALA A 311 -6.74 -1.02 30.86
CA ALA A 311 -5.53 -0.38 30.37
C ALA A 311 -5.81 1.09 30.01
N ALA A 312 -5.01 2.03 30.52
CA ALA A 312 -5.21 3.48 30.28
C ALA A 312 -5.31 3.85 28.79
N MET A 313 -4.59 3.13 27.92
CA MET A 313 -4.64 3.32 26.46
C MET A 313 -6.03 3.08 25.84
N CYS A 314 -6.90 2.31 26.52
CA CYS A 314 -8.28 2.08 26.07
C CYS A 314 -9.17 3.31 26.24
N LEU A 315 -8.75 4.31 27.02
CA LEU A 315 -9.44 5.60 27.13
C LEU A 315 -9.02 6.61 26.05
N GLU A 316 -8.15 6.22 25.12
CA GLU A 316 -7.70 7.08 24.02
C GLU A 316 -8.13 6.52 22.65
N SER A 317 -8.80 7.38 21.86
CA SER A 317 -9.27 7.04 20.52
C SER A 317 -8.28 7.50 19.47
N LYS A 318 -7.97 6.62 18.51
CA LYS A 318 -7.16 6.99 17.33
C LYS A 318 -7.89 7.96 16.39
N LEU A 319 -9.18 8.20 16.60
CA LEU A 319 -9.96 9.21 15.88
C LEU A 319 -9.74 10.63 16.41
N LYS A 320 -9.30 10.78 17.67
CA LYS A 320 -9.09 12.08 18.30
C LYS A 320 -7.96 12.85 17.61
N PRO A 321 -8.21 14.07 17.10
CA PRO A 321 -7.16 14.94 16.58
C PRO A 321 -6.13 15.27 17.67
N LYS A 322 -4.85 15.39 17.29
CA LYS A 322 -3.76 15.63 18.25
C LYS A 322 -3.88 16.97 18.98
N ASP A 323 -4.52 17.93 18.34
CA ASP A 323 -4.78 19.29 18.82
C ASP A 323 -6.12 19.42 19.57
N PHE A 324 -6.90 18.35 19.68
CA PHE A 324 -8.15 18.36 20.41
C PHE A 324 -7.93 18.20 21.92
N ALA A 325 -8.35 19.19 22.70
CA ALA A 325 -8.14 19.26 24.14
C ALA A 325 -9.17 18.47 25.00
N GLY A 326 -10.17 17.83 24.38
CA GLY A 326 -11.23 17.10 25.09
C GLY A 326 -10.99 15.59 25.25
N PRO A 327 -11.89 14.87 25.94
CA PRO A 327 -11.78 13.43 26.11
C PRO A 327 -12.10 12.67 24.82
N SER A 328 -11.52 11.48 24.66
CA SER A 328 -11.80 10.58 23.52
C SER A 328 -13.20 9.94 23.62
N TYR A 329 -13.67 9.69 24.84
CA TYR A 329 -14.97 9.08 25.12
C TYR A 329 -15.76 9.94 26.10
N VAL A 330 -17.07 10.02 25.90
CA VAL A 330 -17.99 10.65 26.85
C VAL A 330 -18.72 9.55 27.60
N TYR A 331 -18.79 9.69 28.92
CA TYR A 331 -19.39 8.71 29.83
C TYR A 331 -20.67 9.27 30.45
N VAL A 332 -21.68 8.41 30.63
CA VAL A 332 -22.97 8.75 31.24
C VAL A 332 -23.04 8.11 32.64
N PRO A 333 -22.65 8.83 33.71
CA PRO A 333 -22.49 8.25 35.05
C PRO A 333 -23.82 8.04 35.77
N GLY A 334 -23.78 7.36 36.92
CA GLY A 334 -24.94 7.21 37.83
C GLY A 334 -25.97 6.20 37.35
N GLN A 335 -25.51 5.13 36.70
CA GLN A 335 -26.31 4.03 36.20
C GLN A 335 -26.03 2.75 37.00
N ASP A 336 -26.98 1.82 36.99
CA ASP A 336 -26.90 0.52 37.65
C ASP A 336 -27.23 -0.59 36.64
N LEU A 337 -26.64 -1.78 36.79
CA LEU A 337 -26.91 -2.94 35.93
C LEU A 337 -28.39 -3.37 35.92
N SER A 338 -29.18 -2.98 36.93
CA SER A 338 -30.63 -3.25 36.94
C SER A 338 -31.46 -2.28 36.10
N MET A 339 -30.85 -1.23 35.53
CA MET A 339 -31.55 -0.24 34.70
C MET A 339 -31.85 -0.78 33.29
N ASP A 340 -32.52 0.02 32.46
CA ASP A 340 -32.88 -0.37 31.09
C ASP A 340 -31.61 -0.73 30.28
N PRO A 341 -31.50 -1.96 29.74
CA PRO A 341 -30.34 -2.43 29.00
C PRO A 341 -29.97 -1.56 27.78
N GLN A 342 -30.93 -0.82 27.23
CA GLN A 342 -30.73 0.09 26.09
C GLN A 342 -30.25 1.48 26.51
N ASN A 343 -29.91 1.70 27.77
CA ASN A 343 -29.30 2.95 28.18
C ASN A 343 -27.88 3.07 27.61
N VAL A 344 -27.55 4.26 27.10
CA VAL A 344 -26.20 4.59 26.66
C VAL A 344 -25.30 4.79 27.89
N VAL A 345 -24.18 4.07 27.93
CA VAL A 345 -23.19 4.13 29.02
C VAL A 345 -21.98 4.98 28.64
N ALA A 346 -21.45 4.78 27.43
CA ALA A 346 -20.32 5.56 26.92
C ALA A 346 -20.36 5.67 25.39
N TYR A 347 -19.74 6.68 24.81
CA TYR A 347 -19.68 6.84 23.36
C TYR A 347 -18.46 7.64 22.92
N ASP A 348 -18.06 7.50 21.65
CA ASP A 348 -17.04 8.35 21.02
C ASP A 348 -17.41 9.83 21.16
N ASN A 349 -16.47 10.72 21.49
CA ASN A 349 -16.79 12.14 21.57
C ASN A 349 -17.19 12.70 20.17
N PRO A 350 -18.42 13.22 20.01
CA PRO A 350 -18.95 13.61 18.72
C PRO A 350 -18.24 14.84 18.12
N GLU A 351 -17.57 15.66 18.92
CA GLU A 351 -16.95 16.92 18.47
C GLU A 351 -15.85 16.72 17.41
N PHE A 352 -15.23 15.55 17.36
CA PHE A 352 -14.27 15.16 16.32
C PHE A 352 -14.78 14.05 15.39
N CYS A 353 -16.05 13.68 15.49
CA CYS A 353 -16.66 12.65 14.67
C CYS A 353 -17.52 13.27 13.56
N LEU A 354 -17.32 12.83 12.32
CA LEU A 354 -18.02 13.35 11.13
C LEU A 354 -19.26 12.55 10.73
N GLU A 355 -19.23 11.22 10.86
CA GLU A 355 -20.24 10.32 10.26
C GLU A 355 -21.16 9.65 11.28
N GLY A 356 -20.79 9.69 12.55
CA GLY A 356 -21.42 8.92 13.62
C GLY A 356 -20.41 8.57 14.71
N VAL A 357 -20.89 7.88 15.74
CA VAL A 357 -20.12 7.52 16.94
C VAL A 357 -20.33 6.04 17.25
N ASN A 358 -19.33 5.36 17.80
CA ASN A 358 -19.59 4.10 18.49
C ASN A 358 -20.24 4.40 19.85
N VAL A 359 -21.24 3.61 20.19
CA VAL A 359 -22.06 3.77 21.38
C VAL A 359 -22.08 2.45 22.13
N LEU A 360 -21.68 2.48 23.39
CA LEU A 360 -21.77 1.39 24.34
C LEU A 360 -23.11 1.48 25.08
N PHE A 361 -23.86 0.39 25.08
CA PHE A 361 -25.10 0.22 25.82
C PHE A 361 -24.88 -0.54 27.13
N LEU A 362 -25.86 -0.46 28.03
CA LEU A 362 -25.77 -1.00 29.38
C LEU A 362 -25.62 -2.52 29.43
N ASP A 363 -26.18 -3.27 28.49
CA ASP A 363 -25.95 -4.70 28.33
C ASP A 363 -24.56 -5.08 27.78
N GLY A 364 -23.70 -4.08 27.54
CA GLY A 364 -22.33 -4.27 27.07
C GLY A 364 -22.15 -4.35 25.56
N HIS A 365 -23.23 -4.27 24.76
CA HIS A 365 -23.06 -4.24 23.30
C HIS A 365 -22.61 -2.86 22.82
N VAL A 366 -21.86 -2.85 21.71
CA VAL A 366 -21.37 -1.62 21.08
C VAL A 366 -21.83 -1.56 19.63
N VAL A 367 -22.46 -0.44 19.26
CA VAL A 367 -22.96 -0.20 17.89
C VAL A 367 -22.49 1.15 17.38
N PHE A 368 -22.10 1.20 16.11
CA PHE A 368 -21.87 2.47 15.42
C PHE A 368 -23.20 3.08 15.00
N MET A 369 -23.50 4.28 15.50
CA MET A 369 -24.74 4.99 15.24
C MET A 369 -24.50 6.28 14.44
N LYS A 370 -25.35 6.52 13.45
CA LYS A 370 -25.42 7.81 12.75
C LYS A 370 -25.96 8.90 13.69
N PRO A 371 -25.72 10.20 13.40
CA PRO A 371 -26.08 11.30 14.30
C PRO A 371 -27.52 11.31 14.81
N GLU A 372 -28.51 11.12 13.93
CA GLU A 372 -29.93 11.16 14.33
C GLU A 372 -30.34 9.97 15.22
N PRO A 373 -30.07 8.70 14.83
CA PRO A 373 -30.29 7.56 15.73
C PRO A 373 -29.58 7.69 17.08
N PHE A 374 -28.36 8.24 17.09
CA PHE A 374 -27.62 8.48 18.32
C PHE A 374 -28.31 9.51 19.22
N ARG A 375 -28.77 10.64 18.66
CA ARG A 375 -29.53 11.66 19.42
C ARG A 375 -30.78 11.06 20.04
N GLN A 376 -31.51 10.22 19.31
CA GLN A 376 -32.70 9.53 19.82
C GLN A 376 -32.38 8.56 20.97
N ALA A 377 -31.31 7.76 20.84
CA ALA A 377 -30.87 6.86 21.91
C ALA A 377 -30.44 7.64 23.17
N MET A 378 -29.75 8.78 22.99
CA MET A 378 -29.38 9.67 24.10
C MET A 378 -30.60 10.32 24.75
N GLU A 379 -31.58 10.79 23.96
CA GLU A 379 -32.82 11.36 24.49
C GLU A 379 -33.61 10.34 25.32
N ALA A 380 -33.75 9.10 24.81
CA ALA A 380 -34.39 8.01 25.54
C ALA A 380 -33.66 7.68 26.85
N THR A 381 -32.33 7.61 26.81
CA THR A 381 -31.49 7.38 28.00
C THR A 381 -31.67 8.51 29.01
N CYS A 382 -31.56 9.77 28.59
CA CYS A 382 -31.74 10.93 29.46
C CYS A 382 -33.14 10.98 30.08
N ARG A 383 -34.20 10.67 29.31
CA ARG A 383 -35.57 10.60 29.84
C ARG A 383 -35.70 9.53 30.92
N ARG A 384 -35.15 8.33 30.71
CA ARG A 384 -35.16 7.24 31.72
C ARG A 384 -34.37 7.60 32.97
N LEU A 385 -33.27 8.33 32.82
CA LEU A 385 -32.45 8.81 33.93
C LEU A 385 -32.97 10.11 34.57
N ASN A 386 -34.09 10.66 34.08
CA ASN A 386 -34.64 11.95 34.49
C ASN A 386 -33.62 13.11 34.39
N ARG A 387 -32.93 13.21 33.24
CA ARG A 387 -31.89 14.21 32.94
C ARG A 387 -32.24 15.03 31.70
N VAL A 388 -31.67 16.23 31.64
CA VAL A 388 -31.69 17.06 30.43
C VAL A 388 -30.76 16.44 29.38
N VAL A 389 -31.21 16.43 28.13
CA VAL A 389 -30.40 15.95 27.01
C VAL A 389 -29.23 16.92 26.78
N PRO A 390 -27.97 16.46 26.80
CA PRO A 390 -26.83 17.34 26.54
C PRO A 390 -26.84 17.82 25.08
N GLU A 391 -26.26 19.01 24.85
CA GLU A 391 -26.07 19.50 23.50
C GLU A 391 -25.03 18.63 22.78
N ILE A 392 -25.46 17.87 21.77
CA ILE A 392 -24.58 16.99 20.98
C ILE A 392 -24.16 17.73 19.71
N ARG A 393 -22.87 18.07 19.61
CA ARG A 393 -22.26 18.70 18.43
C ARG A 393 -21.35 17.71 17.72
N PHE A 394 -21.62 17.48 16.44
CA PHE A 394 -20.75 16.69 15.56
C PHE A 394 -19.78 17.63 14.83
N GLN A 395 -18.62 17.11 14.44
CA GLN A 395 -17.71 17.87 13.59
C GLN A 395 -18.40 18.21 12.26
N GLU A 396 -18.32 19.47 11.83
CA GLU A 396 -18.87 19.90 10.54
C GLU A 396 -17.91 19.59 9.39
N LYS A 397 -18.44 19.20 8.23
CA LYS A 397 -17.63 19.06 7.00
C LYS A 397 -17.18 20.43 6.54
N ALA A 398 -15.87 20.64 6.39
CA ALA A 398 -15.31 21.86 5.81
C ALA A 398 -16.00 22.17 4.46
N GLY A 399 -16.74 23.29 4.41
CA GLY A 399 -17.47 23.75 3.22
C GLY A 399 -19.00 23.62 3.25
N ALA A 400 -19.60 23.09 4.32
CA ALA A 400 -21.06 23.17 4.50
C ALA A 400 -21.44 24.59 4.97
N GLN A 401 -22.20 25.33 4.16
CA GLN A 401 -22.80 26.59 4.62
C GLN A 401 -23.68 26.32 5.86
N PRO A 402 -23.67 27.21 6.86
CA PRO A 402 -24.49 27.05 8.05
C PRO A 402 -25.96 26.95 7.61
N ARG A 403 -26.64 25.88 8.05
CA ARG A 403 -28.09 25.77 7.91
C ARG A 403 -28.69 26.99 8.61
N ARG A 404 -29.30 27.89 7.83
CA ARG A 404 -30.08 29.01 8.36
C ARG A 404 -30.97 28.50 9.48
N ALA A 405 -30.86 29.12 10.66
CA ALA A 405 -31.82 28.94 11.73
C ALA A 405 -33.24 29.09 11.14
N ARG A 406 -34.14 28.15 11.44
CA ARG A 406 -35.54 28.33 11.09
C ARG A 406 -36.00 29.64 11.73
N PRO A 407 -36.60 30.57 10.98
CA PRO A 407 -37.19 31.75 11.58
C PRO A 407 -38.29 31.28 12.54
N VAL A 408 -38.21 31.73 13.79
CA VAL A 408 -39.34 31.71 14.71
C VAL A 408 -40.40 32.61 14.05
N GLY A 409 -41.49 31.99 13.59
CA GLY A 409 -42.60 32.73 12.99
C GLY A 409 -43.23 33.65 14.03
N PRO A 410 -43.60 34.90 13.67
CA PRO A 410 -44.27 35.78 14.59
C PRO A 410 -45.73 35.35 14.75
N GLY A 411 -46.11 35.05 16.00
CA GLY A 411 -47.48 35.14 16.49
C GLY A 411 -48.37 33.91 16.29
N GLN A 412 -48.60 33.18 17.38
CA GLN A 412 -49.95 32.88 17.85
C GLN A 412 -49.94 32.89 19.39
N ILE A 413 -50.60 33.94 19.91
CA ILE A 413 -51.22 34.20 21.23
C ILE A 413 -50.74 33.37 22.43
#